data_AF-A0A225DPX5-F1
#
_entry.id   AF-A0A225DPX5-F1
#
_cell.length_a   1.000
_cell.length_b   1.000
_cell.length_c   1.000
_cell.angle_alpha   90.00
_cell.angle_beta   90.00
_cell.angle_gamma   90.00
#
_symmetry.space_group_name_H-M   'P 1'
#
loop_
_entity.id
_entity.type
_entity.pdbx_description
1 polymer ?
#
loop_
_entity_poly.entity_id
_entity_poly.type
_entity_poly.pdbx_seq_one_letter_code
_entity_poly.pdbx_strand_id
1 'polypeptide(L)'
;MGTTTTTTFVGIDVSKKTLDACLLTPDGKARDHAFANDPDGHAALVAWVDGHASGADVHYGMESTGGYEDALATHLHAAARRVSVINPVRVKYAGVVRGRGNKTDKADARLIAGYVRDHRPRPGSRRPPRSANSRPWSAAGTTSGP
;
A
#
# COMPACT_ATOMS: atom_id res chain seq x y z
N MET A 1 29.19 -7.57 -7.44
CA MET A 1 28.26 -8.19 -6.47
C MET A 1 26.94 -7.46 -6.61
N GLY A 2 25.92 -8.10 -7.17
CA GLY A 2 24.62 -7.46 -7.35
C GLY A 2 23.96 -7.27 -5.98
N THR A 3 23.72 -6.03 -5.59
CA THR A 3 22.87 -5.73 -4.43
C THR A 3 21.46 -6.15 -4.80
N THR A 4 21.02 -7.34 -4.40
CA THR A 4 19.60 -7.68 -4.40
C THR A 4 18.93 -6.76 -3.39
N THR A 5 18.36 -5.66 -3.87
CA THR A 5 17.59 -4.75 -3.02
C THR A 5 16.40 -5.53 -2.47
N THR A 6 16.46 -5.85 -1.18
CA THR A 6 15.35 -6.52 -0.50
C THR A 6 14.16 -5.56 -0.54
N THR A 7 13.01 -6.04 -1.01
CA THR A 7 11.76 -5.27 -1.00
C THR A 7 10.87 -5.78 0.12
N THR A 8 10.36 -4.85 0.92
CA THR A 8 9.32 -5.08 1.92
C THR A 8 7.96 -4.69 1.37
N PHE A 9 6.92 -5.35 1.88
CA PHE A 9 5.57 -5.17 1.38
C PHE A 9 4.65 -4.78 2.53
N VAL A 10 3.89 -3.72 2.32
CA VAL A 10 2.92 -3.22 3.30
C VAL A 10 1.52 -3.41 2.72
N GLY A 11 0.63 -4.04 3.47
CA GLY A 11 -0.79 -4.07 3.18
C GLY A 11 -1.55 -3.21 4.17
N ILE A 12 -2.47 -2.40 3.68
CA ILE A 12 -3.23 -1.45 4.48
C ILE A 12 -4.72 -1.66 4.19
N ASP A 13 -5.46 -2.06 5.21
CA ASP A 13 -6.91 -1.93 5.19
C ASP A 13 -7.29 -0.54 5.70
N VAL A 14 -8.09 0.17 4.91
CA VAL A 14 -8.40 1.59 5.14
C VAL A 14 -9.86 1.71 5.54
N SER A 15 -10.10 2.23 6.75
CA SER A 15 -11.42 2.62 7.22
C SER A 15 -11.53 4.15 7.31
N LYS A 16 -12.73 4.64 7.63
CA LYS A 16 -12.96 6.08 7.81
C LYS A 16 -12.06 6.72 8.87
N LYS A 17 -11.72 5.98 9.94
CA LYS A 17 -10.99 6.51 11.11
C LYS A 17 -9.65 5.83 11.35
N THR A 18 -9.43 4.65 10.80
CA THR A 18 -8.26 3.83 11.10
C THR A 18 -7.59 3.35 9.83
N LEU A 19 -6.28 3.11 9.95
CA LEU A 19 -5.44 2.45 8.97
C LEU A 19 -4.86 1.21 9.64
N ASP A 20 -5.36 0.04 9.28
CA ASP A 20 -4.86 -1.23 9.78
C ASP A 20 -3.77 -1.74 8.84
N ALA A 21 -2.51 -1.67 9.29
CA ALA A 21 -1.35 -1.95 8.47
C ALA A 21 -0.67 -3.25 8.87
N CYS A 22 -0.21 -4.01 7.88
CA CYS A 22 0.69 -5.14 8.03
C CYS A 22 1.93 -4.93 7.16
N LEU A 23 3.11 -4.94 7.79
CA LEU A 23 4.41 -4.93 7.14
C LEU A 23 5.00 -6.35 7.12
N LEU A 24 5.39 -6.81 5.93
CA LEU A 24 6.25 -7.97 5.73
C LEU A 24 7.70 -7.49 5.68
N THR A 25 8.43 -7.70 6.77
CA THR A 25 9.82 -7.23 6.94
C THR A 25 10.80 -8.08 6.13
N PRO A 26 12.04 -7.59 5.91
CA PRO A 26 13.07 -8.32 5.15
C PRO A 26 13.39 -9.71 5.73
N ASP A 27 13.27 -9.88 7.04
CA ASP A 27 13.48 -11.15 7.76
C ASP A 27 12.27 -12.10 7.70
N GLY A 28 11.26 -11.78 6.87
CA GLY A 28 10.09 -12.64 6.62
C GLY A 28 9.03 -12.60 7.71
N LYS A 29 9.16 -11.72 8.71
CA LYS A 29 8.17 -11.55 9.77
C LYS A 29 7.05 -10.61 9.36
N ALA A 30 5.85 -10.86 9.88
CA ALA A 30 4.73 -9.95 9.76
C ALA A 30 4.66 -9.08 11.02
N ARG A 31 4.52 -7.77 10.85
CA ARG A 31 4.27 -6.80 11.92
C ARG A 31 2.97 -6.09 11.62
N ASP A 32 2.05 -6.07 12.58
CA ASP A 32 0.79 -5.34 12.43
C ASP A 32 0.79 -4.10 13.32
N HIS A 33 0.26 -2.99 12.82
CA HIS A 33 0.00 -1.81 13.62
C HIS A 33 -1.18 -1.02 13.04
N ALA A 34 -1.91 -0.33 13.91
CA ALA A 34 -3.05 0.48 13.52
C ALA A 34 -2.73 1.96 13.77
N PHE A 35 -3.13 2.81 12.83
CA PHE A 35 -2.94 4.27 12.88
C PHE A 35 -4.28 4.97 12.70
N ALA A 36 -4.35 6.26 13.04
CA ALA A 36 -5.48 7.09 12.68
C ALA A 36 -5.48 7.35 11.16
N ASN A 37 -6.67 7.47 10.56
CA ASN A 37 -6.81 7.94 9.18
C ASN A 37 -6.89 9.48 9.14
N ASP A 38 -5.80 10.11 9.52
CA ASP A 38 -5.59 11.56 9.50
C ASP A 38 -4.12 11.87 9.16
N PRO A 39 -3.74 13.15 8.91
CA PRO A 39 -2.39 13.48 8.50
C PRO A 39 -1.29 13.02 9.47
N ASP A 40 -1.55 13.06 10.78
CA ASP A 40 -0.58 12.63 11.80
C ASP A 40 -0.40 11.10 11.78
N GLY A 41 -1.51 10.37 11.63
CA GLY A 41 -1.49 8.92 11.44
C GLY A 41 -0.81 8.49 10.15
N HIS A 42 -0.92 9.27 9.07
CA HIS A 42 -0.22 9.00 7.81
C HIS A 42 1.30 9.12 7.99
N ALA A 43 1.76 10.20 8.64
CA ALA A 43 3.17 10.40 8.95
C ALA A 43 3.70 9.32 9.90
N ALA A 44 2.93 8.97 10.93
CA ALA A 44 3.27 7.90 11.87
C ALA A 44 3.39 6.53 11.18
N LEU A 45 2.52 6.22 10.23
CA LEU A 45 2.59 5.00 9.43
C LEU A 45 3.89 4.93 8.61
N VAL A 46 4.28 6.02 7.95
CA VAL A 46 5.53 6.07 7.17
C VAL A 46 6.74 5.88 8.08
N ALA A 47 6.81 6.62 9.20
CA ALA A 47 7.91 6.51 10.16
C ALA A 47 8.03 5.10 10.75
N TRP A 48 6.90 4.47 11.09
CA TRP A 48 6.88 3.10 11.58
C TRP A 48 7.39 2.10 10.54
N VAL A 49 7.01 2.24 9.28
CA VAL A 49 7.50 1.36 8.21
C VAL A 49 9.01 1.55 7.98
N ASP A 50 9.48 2.79 7.89
CA ASP A 50 10.90 3.09 7.67
C ASP A 50 11.80 2.53 8.78
N GLY A 51 11.36 2.64 10.03
CA GLY A 51 12.08 2.07 11.18
C GLY A 51 12.22 0.55 11.14
N HIS A 52 11.36 -0.14 10.38
CA HIS A 52 11.37 -1.60 10.25
C HIS A 52 11.86 -2.10 8.88
N ALA A 53 11.93 -1.23 7.87
CA ALA A 53 12.36 -1.58 6.52
C ALA A 53 13.89 -1.75 6.42
N SER A 54 14.67 -1.18 7.36
CA SER A 54 16.14 -1.31 7.39
C SER A 54 16.81 -0.93 6.05
N GLY A 55 16.29 0.11 5.39
CA GLY A 55 16.80 0.56 4.08
C GLY A 55 16.34 -0.26 2.87
N ALA A 56 15.44 -1.23 3.06
CA ALA A 56 14.77 -1.94 1.99
C ALA A 56 13.83 -1.04 1.20
N ASP A 57 13.62 -1.35 -0.09
CA ASP A 57 12.53 -0.76 -0.86
C ASP A 57 11.20 -1.13 -0.22
N VAL A 58 10.23 -0.22 -0.23
CA VAL A 58 8.92 -0.45 0.37
C VAL A 58 7.82 -0.32 -0.69
N HIS A 59 6.97 -1.34 -0.81
CA HIS A 59 5.78 -1.29 -1.65
C HIS A 59 4.50 -1.36 -0.80
N TYR A 60 3.77 -0.26 -0.76
CA TYR A 60 2.48 -0.13 -0.09
C TYR A 60 1.34 -0.57 -1.01
N GLY A 61 0.46 -1.43 -0.50
CA GLY A 61 -0.82 -1.76 -1.12
C GLY A 61 -1.98 -1.44 -0.20
N MET A 62 -3.06 -0.93 -0.76
CA MET A 62 -4.29 -0.63 -0.04
C MET A 62 -5.53 -1.05 -0.82
N GLU A 63 -6.56 -1.52 -0.14
CA GLU A 63 -7.86 -1.86 -0.77
C GLU A 63 -8.71 -0.59 -0.97
N SER A 64 -9.37 -0.48 -2.13
CA SER A 64 -10.30 0.63 -2.40
C SER A 64 -11.70 0.28 -1.90
N THR A 65 -12.08 0.78 -0.72
CA THR A 65 -13.37 0.45 -0.06
C THR A 65 -14.33 1.63 0.05
N GLY A 66 -13.99 2.82 -0.44
CA GLY A 66 -14.92 3.96 -0.41
C GLY A 66 -14.33 5.34 -0.61
N GLY A 67 -13.06 5.47 -0.99
CA GLY A 67 -12.38 6.76 -1.18
C GLY A 67 -11.63 7.26 0.08
N TYR A 68 -11.76 6.59 1.23
CA TYR A 68 -11.02 6.92 2.46
C TYR A 68 -9.51 6.75 2.31
N GLU A 69 -9.09 5.95 1.34
CA GLU A 69 -7.71 5.69 0.98
C GLU A 69 -7.05 6.80 0.15
N ASP A 70 -7.82 7.75 -0.42
CA ASP A 70 -7.29 8.77 -1.32
C ASP A 70 -6.30 9.72 -0.62
N ALA A 71 -6.60 10.10 0.63
CA ALA A 71 -5.73 10.98 1.41
C ALA A 71 -4.38 10.30 1.70
N LEU A 72 -4.40 9.04 2.14
CA LEU A 72 -3.21 8.25 2.39
C LEU A 72 -2.41 7.98 1.10
N ALA A 73 -3.07 7.62 0.01
CA ALA A 73 -2.43 7.40 -1.28
C ALA A 73 -1.72 8.66 -1.79
N THR A 74 -2.36 9.82 -1.62
CA THR A 74 -1.80 11.13 -1.98
C THR A 74 -0.57 11.45 -1.12
N HIS A 75 -0.66 11.24 0.20
CA HIS A 75 0.45 11.44 1.12
C HIS A 75 1.66 10.56 0.75
N LEU A 76 1.45 9.26 0.53
CA LEU A 76 2.49 8.32 0.15
C LEU A 76 3.12 8.67 -1.21
N HIS A 77 2.32 9.09 -2.18
CA HIS A 77 2.84 9.52 -3.48
C HIS A 77 3.68 10.80 -3.39
N ALA A 78 3.22 11.80 -2.63
CA ALA A 78 3.97 13.03 -2.40
C ALA A 78 5.31 12.77 -1.69
N ALA A 79 5.37 11.74 -0.84
CA ALA A 79 6.59 11.25 -0.21
C ALA A 79 7.44 10.31 -1.11
N ALA A 80 7.18 10.27 -2.42
CA ALA A 80 7.86 9.43 -3.39
C ALA A 80 7.83 7.92 -3.07
N ARG A 81 6.83 7.45 -2.32
CA ARG A 81 6.66 6.03 -1.97
C ARG A 81 5.94 5.27 -3.08
N ARG A 82 6.32 4.00 -3.22
CA ARG A 82 5.68 3.07 -4.16
C ARG A 82 4.35 2.60 -3.58
N VAL A 83 3.24 3.09 -4.13
CA VAL A 83 1.88 2.79 -3.66
C VAL A 83 0.98 2.23 -4.76
N SER A 84 0.21 1.19 -4.45
CA SER A 84 -0.78 0.58 -5.34
C SER A 84 -2.14 0.49 -4.66
N VAL A 85 -3.16 1.09 -5.28
CA VAL A 85 -4.56 0.91 -4.87
C VAL A 85 -5.12 -0.30 -5.59
N ILE A 86 -5.54 -1.31 -4.83
CA ILE A 86 -5.96 -2.62 -5.32
C ILE A 86 -7.48 -2.68 -5.30
N ASN A 87 -8.05 -3.25 -6.36
CA ASN A 87 -9.48 -3.49 -6.45
C ASN A 87 -9.90 -4.52 -5.37
N PRO A 88 -10.89 -4.20 -4.51
CA PRO A 88 -11.36 -5.07 -3.42
C PRO A 88 -11.74 -6.48 -3.85
N VAL A 89 -12.32 -6.62 -5.05
CA VAL A 89 -12.69 -7.92 -5.61
C VAL A 89 -11.47 -8.83 -5.78
N ARG A 90 -10.32 -8.28 -6.17
CA ARG A 90 -9.09 -9.05 -6.41
C ARG A 90 -8.43 -9.55 -5.13
N VAL A 91 -8.52 -8.77 -4.05
CA VAL A 91 -8.02 -9.17 -2.72
C VAL A 91 -8.90 -10.28 -2.16
N LYS A 92 -10.24 -10.13 -2.25
CA LYS A 92 -11.20 -11.14 -1.79
C LYS A 92 -11.06 -12.48 -2.51
N TYR A 93 -10.91 -12.49 -3.83
CA TYR A 93 -10.65 -13.74 -4.57
C TYR A 93 -9.35 -14.42 -4.14
N ALA A 94 -8.27 -13.66 -3.89
CA ALA A 94 -7.03 -14.23 -3.37
C ALA A 94 -7.18 -14.84 -1.96
N GLY A 95 -8.02 -14.25 -1.10
CA GLY A 95 -8.35 -14.79 0.22
C GLY A 95 -9.17 -16.09 0.15
N VAL A 96 -10.13 -16.16 -0.78
CA VAL A 96 -10.96 -17.36 -1.01
C VAL A 96 -10.12 -18.53 -1.52
N VAL A 97 -9.22 -18.30 -2.48
CA VAL A 97 -8.30 -19.35 -2.99
C VAL A 97 -7.38 -19.89 -1.90
N ARG A 98 -7.07 -19.10 -0.87
CA ARG A 98 -6.26 -19.51 0.29
C ARG A 98 -7.04 -20.19 1.41
N GLY A 99 -8.34 -20.44 1.22
CA GLY A 99 -9.15 -21.24 2.15
C GLY A 99 -9.46 -20.59 3.50
N ARG A 100 -9.50 -19.25 3.60
CA ARG A 100 -9.88 -18.59 4.86
C ARG A 100 -11.39 -18.41 5.00
N GLY A 101 -11.97 -19.10 5.98
CA GLY A 101 -13.27 -18.81 6.57
C GLY A 101 -13.17 -17.78 7.70
N ASN A 102 -14.10 -16.83 7.69
CA ASN A 102 -14.48 -15.81 8.69
C ASN A 102 -13.43 -14.88 9.34
N LYS A 103 -13.59 -13.59 9.00
CA LYS A 103 -13.48 -12.34 9.79
C LYS A 103 -12.48 -12.28 10.93
N THR A 104 -11.34 -11.64 10.66
CA THR A 104 -10.66 -10.74 11.61
C THR A 104 -10.10 -9.57 10.82
N ASP A 105 -10.27 -8.32 11.26
CA ASP A 105 -9.86 -7.12 10.50
C ASP A 105 -8.34 -7.09 10.22
N LYS A 106 -7.52 -7.68 11.12
CA LYS A 106 -6.08 -7.89 10.92
C LYS A 106 -5.73 -8.89 9.80
N ALA A 107 -6.67 -9.75 9.43
CA ALA A 107 -6.49 -10.69 8.32
C ALA A 107 -6.37 -9.95 6.99
N ASP A 108 -7.10 -8.84 6.83
CA ASP A 108 -7.24 -8.19 5.54
C ASP A 108 -5.97 -7.42 5.17
N ALA A 109 -5.37 -6.67 6.11
CA ALA A 109 -4.07 -6.04 5.92
C ALA A 109 -2.95 -7.04 5.56
N ARG A 110 -2.92 -8.20 6.22
CA ARG A 110 -1.96 -9.29 5.92
C ARG A 110 -2.20 -9.90 4.54
N LEU A 111 -3.46 -10.08 4.14
CA LEU A 111 -3.82 -10.59 2.81
C LEU A 111 -3.40 -9.60 1.72
N ILE A 112 -3.63 -8.30 1.94
CA ILE A 112 -3.19 -7.25 1.03
C ILE A 112 -1.66 -7.27 0.91
N ALA A 113 -0.93 -7.34 2.02
CA ALA A 113 0.53 -7.37 2.01
C ALA A 113 1.07 -8.59 1.20
N GLY A 114 0.49 -9.77 1.44
CA GLY A 114 0.79 -10.98 0.67
C GLY A 114 0.45 -10.84 -0.82
N TYR A 115 -0.70 -10.23 -1.13
CA TYR A 115 -1.11 -9.97 -2.51
C TYR A 115 -0.11 -9.06 -3.23
N VAL A 116 0.33 -7.97 -2.59
CA VAL A 116 1.31 -7.03 -3.14
C VAL A 116 2.65 -7.72 -3.39
N ARG A 117 3.11 -8.53 -2.43
CA ARG A 117 4.34 -9.34 -2.57
C ARG A 117 4.27 -10.24 -3.79
N ASP A 118 3.17 -10.97 -3.95
CA ASP A 118 3.04 -12.04 -4.95
C ASP A 118 2.74 -11.49 -6.36
N HIS A 119 1.96 -10.41 -6.46
CA HIS A 119 1.49 -9.88 -7.75
C HIS A 119 2.19 -8.59 -8.18
N ARG A 120 2.91 -7.93 -7.26
CA ARG A 120 3.61 -6.65 -7.48
C ARG A 120 2.80 -5.67 -8.33
N PRO A 121 1.54 -5.37 -7.94
CA PRO A 121 0.62 -4.59 -8.75
C PRO A 121 1.26 -3.26 -9.13
N ARG A 122 1.08 -2.83 -10.39
CA ARG A 122 1.67 -1.58 -10.88
C ARG A 122 1.24 -0.40 -9.98
N PRO A 123 2.18 0.43 -9.52
CA PRO A 123 1.84 1.68 -8.83
C PRO A 123 0.96 2.54 -9.74
N GLY A 124 -0.09 3.14 -9.17
CA GLY A 124 -0.90 4.14 -9.88
C GLY A 124 -2.04 3.66 -10.80
N SER A 125 -2.66 2.50 -10.57
CA SER A 125 -3.83 2.10 -11.39
C SER A 125 -5.16 2.79 -11.02
N ARG A 126 -5.17 3.76 -10.11
CA ARG A 126 -6.37 4.55 -9.79
C ARG A 126 -6.28 5.92 -10.44
N ARG A 127 -7.21 6.19 -11.34
CA ARG A 127 -7.50 7.53 -11.83
C ARG A 127 -7.83 8.39 -10.59
N PRO A 128 -7.20 9.57 -10.40
CA PRO A 128 -7.46 10.39 -9.22
C PRO A 128 -8.98 10.63 -9.07
N PRO A 129 -9.51 10.70 -7.84
CA PRO A 129 -10.90 11.11 -7.63
C PRO A 129 -11.12 12.43 -8.36
N ARG A 130 -12.29 12.56 -8.99
CA ARG A 130 -12.65 13.74 -9.78
C ARG A 130 -12.95 14.90 -8.82
N SER A 131 -11.95 15.41 -8.11
CA SER A 131 -12.01 16.77 -7.58
C SER A 131 -11.83 17.72 -8.77
N ALA A 132 -12.77 18.63 -8.94
CA ALA A 132 -12.60 19.74 -9.87
C ALA A 132 -11.30 20.48 -9.49
N ASN A 133 -10.42 20.71 -10.45
CA ASN A 133 -9.18 21.50 -10.37
C ASN A 133 -7.85 20.84 -9.93
N SER A 134 -7.57 19.59 -10.33
CA SER A 134 -6.17 19.12 -10.38
C SER A 134 -5.86 18.40 -11.69
N ARG A 135 -4.74 18.78 -12.32
CA ARG A 135 -4.25 18.23 -13.59
C ARG A 135 -4.15 16.70 -13.54
N PRO A 136 -4.41 15.98 -14.65
CA PRO A 136 -4.32 14.53 -14.67
C PRO A 136 -2.89 14.05 -14.39
N TRP A 137 -2.80 13.00 -13.57
CA TRP A 137 -1.60 12.21 -13.35
C TRP A 137 -1.06 11.70 -14.71
N SER A 138 0.08 12.24 -15.16
CA SER A 138 0.79 11.71 -16.33
C SER A 138 1.77 10.64 -15.89
N ALA A 139 1.64 9.45 -16.47
CA ALA A 139 2.65 8.42 -16.36
C ALA A 139 3.96 8.93 -16.99
N ALA A 140 5.06 8.84 -16.24
CA ALA A 140 6.38 9.15 -16.76
C ALA A 140 6.75 8.21 -17.93
N GLY A 141 7.23 8.82 -19.01
CA GLY A 141 7.81 8.22 -20.21
C GLY A 141 7.75 9.29 -21.30
N THR A 142 8.82 9.81 -21.89
CA THR A 142 10.17 9.28 -22.07
C THR A 142 11.12 10.47 -22.28
N THR A 143 12.34 10.29 -21.82
CA THR A 143 13.51 11.17 -21.93
C THR A 143 13.80 11.61 -23.38
N SER A 144 14.19 12.88 -23.54
CA SER A 144 14.80 13.44 -24.75
C SER A 144 16.13 12.76 -25.09
N GLY A 145 16.35 12.45 -26.37
CA GLY A 145 17.42 13.04 -27.20
C GLY A 145 18.41 11.99 -27.73
N PRO A 146 19.36 12.38 -28.59
CA PRO A 146 19.64 13.72 -29.14
C PRO A 146 18.95 14.03 -30.47
#